data_AF-A0A971CLK2-F1
#
_entry.id   AF-A0A971CLK2-F1
#
_cell.length_a   1.000
_cell.length_b   1.000
_cell.length_c   1.000
_cell.angle_alpha   90.00
_cell.angle_beta   90.00
_cell.angle_gamma   90.00
#
_symmetry.space_group_name_H-M   'P 1'
#
loop_
_entity.id
_entity.type
_entity.pdbx_description
1 polymer ?
#
loop_
_entity_poly.entity_id
_entity_poly.type
_entity_poly.pdbx_seq_one_letter_code
_entity_poly.pdbx_strand_id
1 'polypeptide(L)'
;MGSVLADLKSEREKRKISLAQIAAETNISLYHLENLEEGRFGFLPGGMYNRAFLRAYCEALDLNAQDILDRFEAEVAASQEKSSRPGRHVNHRKSARLSPIMIWSLMLLLSATGLFLNRKRITAAFAPYFSHEPVPIVRTAPIQPAPPAPQPEAVPSLPQRPPPTPPEAAGLRLEITASEECWISVDRDGTRALRKTLEPGEVQSFEAAERFSLILGNAGGVGVRINGKPTRTLGTPGEVVKIEIDETSLRDLIAQETD
;
A
#
# COMPACT_ATOMS: atom_id res chain seq x y z
N MET A 1 15.27 40.33 -14.42
CA MET A 1 15.19 38.96 -14.98
C MET A 1 13.77 38.48 -14.83
N GLY A 2 13.19 37.88 -15.87
CA GLY A 2 11.93 37.12 -15.77
C GLY A 2 12.15 35.82 -14.99
N SER A 3 11.05 35.15 -14.64
CA SER A 3 11.09 33.83 -14.01
C SER A 3 11.54 32.75 -15.01
N VAL A 4 12.34 31.79 -14.58
CA VAL A 4 12.87 30.71 -15.44
C VAL A 4 11.75 29.92 -16.13
N LEU A 5 10.63 29.71 -15.44
CA LEU A 5 9.46 29.03 -16.02
C LEU A 5 8.76 29.85 -17.11
N ALA A 6 8.74 31.18 -16.97
CA ALA A 6 8.17 32.07 -17.98
C ALA A 6 9.03 32.08 -19.26
N ASP A 7 10.35 31.99 -19.12
CA ASP A 7 11.27 31.85 -20.25
C ASP A 7 11.00 30.53 -21.01
N LEU A 8 10.83 29.42 -20.29
CA LEU A 8 10.49 28.12 -20.88
C LEU A 8 9.17 28.13 -21.64
N LYS A 9 8.12 28.66 -21.02
CA LYS A 9 6.81 28.81 -21.67
C LYS A 9 6.92 29.63 -22.96
N SER A 10 7.62 30.76 -22.89
CA SER A 10 7.84 31.63 -24.05
C SER A 10 8.60 30.91 -25.17
N GLU A 11 9.60 30.10 -24.82
CA GLU A 11 10.36 29.31 -25.77
C GLU A 11 9.51 28.24 -26.46
N ARG A 12 8.67 27.54 -25.69
CA ARG A 12 7.68 26.59 -26.23
C ARG A 12 6.73 27.28 -27.22
N GLU A 13 6.18 28.43 -26.85
CA GLU A 13 5.22 29.17 -27.67
C GLU A 13 5.85 29.70 -28.97
N LYS A 14 7.10 30.19 -28.91
CA LYS A 14 7.85 30.59 -30.11
C LYS A 14 8.04 29.44 -31.11
N ARG A 15 8.28 28.23 -30.60
CA ARG A 15 8.42 27.00 -31.40
C ARG A 15 7.08 26.43 -31.84
N LYS A 16 5.95 27.02 -31.42
CA LYS A 16 4.58 26.56 -31.70
C LYS A 16 4.32 25.12 -31.25
N ILE A 17 5.03 24.68 -30.21
CA ILE A 17 4.81 23.36 -29.60
C ILE A 17 3.67 23.49 -28.60
N SER A 18 2.66 22.64 -28.73
CA SER A 18 1.54 22.61 -27.77
C SER A 18 1.93 21.87 -26.50
N LEU A 19 1.33 22.25 -25.36
CA LEU A 19 1.49 21.49 -24.12
C LEU A 19 1.02 20.03 -24.26
N ALA A 20 0.00 19.78 -25.09
CA ALA A 20 -0.48 18.42 -25.38
C ALA A 20 0.57 17.56 -26.10
N GLN A 21 1.40 18.17 -26.97
CA GLN A 21 2.49 17.48 -27.63
C GLN A 21 3.60 17.09 -26.65
N ILE A 22 3.99 18.00 -25.76
CA ILE A 22 4.97 17.70 -24.69
C ILE A 22 4.41 16.61 -23.76
N ALA A 23 3.12 16.65 -23.44
CA ALA A 23 2.47 15.62 -22.64
C ALA A 23 2.56 14.23 -23.29
N ALA A 24 2.30 14.16 -24.60
CA ALA A 24 2.39 12.92 -25.36
C ALA A 24 3.82 12.36 -25.46
N GLU A 25 4.82 13.24 -25.58
CA GLU A 25 6.22 12.84 -25.69
C GLU A 25 6.81 12.40 -24.34
N THR A 26 6.48 13.12 -23.26
CA THR A 26 7.09 12.90 -21.93
C THR A 26 6.30 11.94 -21.04
N ASN A 27 5.08 11.55 -21.44
CA ASN A 27 4.10 10.84 -20.61
C ASN A 27 3.75 11.58 -19.30
N ILE A 28 3.91 12.91 -19.27
CA ILE A 28 3.49 13.75 -18.15
C ILE A 28 2.10 14.30 -18.47
N SER A 29 1.15 14.13 -17.55
CA SER A 29 -0.21 14.65 -17.70
C SER A 29 -0.21 16.15 -18.03
N LEU A 30 -1.08 16.56 -18.97
CA LEU A 30 -1.30 17.95 -19.35
C LEU A 30 -1.52 18.85 -18.13
N TYR A 31 -2.32 18.37 -17.16
CA TYR A 31 -2.60 19.05 -15.91
C TYR A 31 -1.32 19.39 -15.12
N HIS A 32 -0.34 18.48 -15.07
CA HIS A 32 0.91 18.74 -14.36
C HIS A 32 1.81 19.72 -15.12
N LEU A 33 1.82 19.68 -16.44
CA LEU A 33 2.61 20.61 -17.26
C LEU A 33 2.05 22.03 -17.22
N GLU A 34 0.73 22.19 -17.20
CA GLU A 34 0.07 23.48 -16.97
C GLU A 34 0.45 24.05 -15.61
N ASN A 35 0.31 23.24 -14.54
CA ASN A 35 0.70 23.66 -13.20
C ASN A 35 2.21 23.93 -13.06
N LEU A 36 3.06 23.23 -13.83
CA LEU A 36 4.49 23.49 -13.91
C LEU A 36 4.77 24.86 -14.53
N GLU A 37 4.18 25.19 -15.68
CA GLU A 37 4.35 26.50 -16.33
C GLU A 37 3.82 27.66 -15.49
N GLU A 38 2.75 27.43 -14.72
CA GLU A 38 2.16 28.42 -13.83
C GLU A 38 2.88 28.53 -12.46
N GLY A 39 3.92 27.71 -12.23
CA GLY A 39 4.65 27.68 -10.96
C GLY A 39 3.82 27.19 -9.77
N ARG A 40 2.69 26.52 -10.03
CA ARG A 40 1.77 26.00 -9.01
C ARG A 40 2.21 24.62 -8.52
N PHE A 41 3.39 24.57 -7.88
CA PHE A 41 4.02 23.32 -7.45
C PHE A 41 3.22 22.51 -6.42
N GLY A 42 2.25 23.13 -5.73
CA GLY A 42 1.38 22.44 -4.77
C GLY A 42 0.41 21.43 -5.42
N PHE A 43 0.19 21.53 -6.73
CA PHE A 43 -0.67 20.61 -7.49
C PHE A 43 0.11 19.54 -8.26
N LEU A 44 1.45 19.53 -8.12
CA LEU A 44 2.30 18.47 -8.64
C LEU A 44 2.32 17.29 -7.65
N PRO A 45 2.72 16.08 -8.08
CA PRO A 45 2.89 14.91 -7.20
C PRO A 45 3.89 15.06 -6.04
N GLY A 46 4.45 16.26 -5.82
CA GLY A 46 5.35 16.60 -4.72
C GLY A 46 6.73 15.96 -4.83
N GLY A 47 7.59 16.23 -3.84
CA GLY A 47 8.91 15.57 -3.73
C GLY A 47 9.83 15.76 -4.94
N MET A 48 10.41 14.67 -5.42
CA MET A 48 11.43 14.67 -6.49
C MET A 48 10.85 14.96 -7.90
N TYR A 49 9.52 14.93 -8.04
CA TYR A 49 8.86 14.99 -9.36
C TYR A 49 8.97 16.36 -10.04
N ASN A 50 9.10 17.45 -9.28
CA ASN A 50 9.23 18.81 -9.85
C ASN A 50 10.48 18.93 -10.71
N ARG A 51 11.63 18.44 -10.23
CA ARG A 51 12.89 18.41 -11.00
C ARG A 51 12.80 17.47 -12.19
N ALA A 52 12.16 16.30 -12.02
CA ALA A 52 12.01 15.32 -13.09
C ALA A 52 11.16 15.88 -14.24
N PHE A 53 10.03 16.52 -13.93
CA PHE A 53 9.15 17.10 -14.94
C PHE A 53 9.79 18.30 -15.63
N LEU A 54 10.49 19.16 -14.88
CA LEU A 54 11.21 20.29 -15.47
C LEU A 54 12.32 19.80 -16.41
N ARG A 55 13.06 18.74 -16.05
CA ARG A 55 14.05 18.11 -16.93
C ARG A 55 13.41 17.54 -18.20
N ALA A 56 12.36 16.73 -18.06
CA ALA A 56 11.67 16.13 -19.20
C ALA A 56 11.08 17.19 -20.14
N TYR A 57 10.55 18.29 -19.59
CA TYR A 57 10.07 19.42 -20.37
C TYR A 57 11.19 20.10 -21.15
N CYS A 58 12.36 20.31 -20.54
CA CYS A 58 13.52 20.88 -21.24
C CYS A 58 14.02 19.95 -22.36
N GLU A 59 14.06 18.65 -22.10
CA GLU A 59 14.47 17.64 -23.08
C GLU A 59 13.50 17.61 -24.28
N ALA A 60 12.19 17.67 -24.04
CA ALA A 60 11.17 17.78 -25.11
C ALA A 60 11.24 19.09 -25.92
N LEU A 61 11.94 20.10 -25.42
CA LEU A 61 12.22 21.34 -26.14
C LEU A 61 13.66 21.39 -26.70
N ASP A 62 14.42 20.30 -26.66
CA ASP A 62 15.83 20.28 -27.05
C ASP A 62 16.67 21.38 -26.38
N LEU A 63 16.36 21.68 -25.11
CA LEU A 63 17.08 22.65 -24.28
C LEU A 63 18.03 21.95 -23.32
N ASN A 64 19.10 22.65 -22.93
CA ASN A 64 20.00 22.14 -21.90
C ASN A 64 19.30 22.15 -20.53
N ALA A 65 18.79 20.99 -20.12
CA ALA A 65 18.07 20.83 -18.87
C ALA A 65 18.90 21.25 -17.65
N GLN A 66 20.22 21.03 -17.65
CA GLN A 66 21.04 21.30 -16.48
C GLN A 66 21.15 22.81 -16.19
N ASP A 67 21.36 23.64 -17.22
CA ASP A 67 21.40 25.10 -17.06
C ASP A 67 20.08 25.66 -16.51
N ILE A 68 18.95 25.18 -17.04
CA ILE A 68 17.62 25.60 -16.62
C ILE A 68 17.33 25.17 -15.18
N LEU A 69 17.69 23.94 -14.81
CA LEU A 69 17.54 23.44 -13.45
C LEU A 69 18.35 24.28 -12.45
N ASP A 70 19.60 24.60 -12.76
CA ASP A 70 20.47 25.37 -11.87
C ASP A 70 19.94 26.80 -11.67
N ARG A 71 19.47 27.44 -12.75
CA ARG A 71 18.80 28.75 -12.68
C ARG A 71 17.51 28.70 -11.85
N PHE A 72 16.70 27.66 -12.03
CA PHE A 72 15.47 27.47 -11.27
C PHE A 72 15.76 27.28 -9.78
N GLU A 73 16.75 26.48 -9.41
CA GLU A 73 17.13 26.29 -8.00
C GLU A 73 17.63 27.58 -7.35
N ALA A 74 18.39 28.38 -8.08
CA ALA A 74 18.81 29.70 -7.61
C ALA A 74 17.61 30.64 -7.36
N GLU A 75 16.59 30.60 -8.23
CA GLU A 75 15.36 31.39 -8.07
C GLU A 75 14.55 30.95 -6.84
N VAL A 76 14.41 29.64 -6.62
CA VAL A 76 13.74 29.09 -5.42
C VAL A 76 14.52 29.43 -4.15
N ALA A 77 15.83 29.25 -4.15
CA ALA A 77 16.68 29.57 -2.99
C ALA A 77 16.63 31.07 -2.64
N ALA A 78 16.70 31.96 -3.63
CA ALA A 78 16.59 33.40 -3.43
C ALA A 78 15.20 33.81 -2.90
N SER A 79 14.13 33.14 -3.33
CA SER A 79 12.77 33.38 -2.84
C SER A 79 12.60 32.93 -1.38
N GLN A 80 13.21 31.80 -1.01
CA GLN A 80 13.26 31.35 0.38
C GLN A 80 14.08 32.29 1.27
N GLU A 81 15.22 32.79 0.79
CA GLU A 81 16.05 33.73 1.54
C GLU A 81 15.35 35.08 1.77
N LYS A 82 14.62 35.60 0.77
CA LYS A 82 13.78 36.80 0.91
C LYS A 82 12.64 36.62 1.90
N SER A 83 12.02 35.44 1.91
CA SER A 83 11.01 35.08 2.92
C SER A 83 11.59 34.88 4.32
N SER A 84 12.92 34.76 4.45
CA SER A 84 13.62 34.41 5.70
C SER A 84 14.28 35.59 6.43
N ARG A 85 14.11 36.84 5.98
CA ARG A 85 14.55 38.05 6.72
C ARG A 85 13.48 38.48 7.76
N PRO A 86 13.88 39.05 8.92
CA PRO A 86 13.68 38.39 10.20
C PRO A 86 12.37 38.80 10.90
N GLY A 87 11.44 37.85 10.94
CA GLY A 87 10.42 37.76 11.97
C GLY A 87 10.52 36.38 12.60
N ARG A 88 11.25 36.29 13.73
CA ARG A 88 11.43 35.08 14.56
C ARG A 88 12.23 33.96 13.89
N HIS A 89 13.53 33.95 14.18
CA HIS A 89 14.39 32.77 14.02
C HIS A 89 13.75 31.59 14.75
N VAL A 90 13.01 30.75 14.03
CA VAL A 90 12.81 29.37 14.46
C VAL A 90 14.15 28.73 14.20
N ASN A 91 14.92 28.55 15.28
CA ASN A 91 16.10 27.72 15.25
C ASN A 91 15.70 26.36 14.68
N HIS A 92 15.94 26.10 13.40
CA HIS A 92 16.28 24.76 12.96
C HIS A 92 17.66 24.44 13.56
N ARG A 93 17.68 24.27 14.89
CA ARG A 93 18.65 23.40 15.52
C ARG A 93 18.57 22.13 14.70
N LYS A 94 19.62 21.81 13.94
CA LYS A 94 19.93 20.43 13.61
C LYS A 94 20.06 19.74 14.96
N SER A 95 18.93 19.34 15.55
CA SER A 95 18.93 18.54 16.76
C SER A 95 19.78 17.35 16.37
N ALA A 96 20.90 17.16 17.05
CA ALA A 96 21.74 15.99 16.92
C ALA A 96 20.89 14.81 17.41
N ARG A 97 19.92 14.38 16.59
CA ARG A 97 19.25 13.11 16.75
C ARG A 97 20.36 12.11 16.44
N LEU A 98 20.76 11.32 17.43
CA LEU A 98 21.66 10.20 17.21
C LEU A 98 21.12 9.45 15.98
N SER A 99 21.96 9.32 14.95
CA SER A 99 21.59 8.59 13.74
C SER A 99 20.99 7.24 14.17
N PRO A 100 19.87 6.79 13.58
CA PRO A 100 19.30 5.48 13.92
C PRO A 100 20.38 4.40 13.84
N ILE A 101 21.32 4.50 12.90
CA ILE A 101 22.48 3.60 12.75
C ILE A 101 23.36 3.56 14.01
N MET A 102 23.54 4.70 14.69
CA MET A 102 24.33 4.79 15.92
C MET A 102 23.60 4.18 17.13
N ILE A 103 22.27 4.26 17.15
CA ILE A 103 21.43 3.59 18.16
C ILE A 103 21.47 2.07 17.93
N TRP A 104 21.29 1.63 16.67
CA TRP A 104 21.37 0.22 16.29
C TRP A 104 22.77 -0.37 16.55
N SER A 105 23.85 0.35 16.26
CA SER A 105 25.21 -0.11 16.53
C SER A 105 25.50 -0.23 18.03
N LEU A 106 25.02 0.72 18.84
CA LEU A 106 25.15 0.67 20.29
C LEU A 106 24.33 -0.50 20.90
N MET A 107 23.11 -0.73 20.40
CA MET A 107 22.28 -1.87 20.80
C MET A 107 22.93 -3.21 20.43
N LEU A 108 23.50 -3.31 19.22
CA LEU A 108 24.24 -4.49 18.77
C LEU A 108 25.46 -4.76 19.67
N LEU A 109 26.22 -3.71 20.02
CA LEU A 109 27.39 -3.81 20.88
C LEU A 109 27.01 -4.26 22.30
N LEU A 110 25.95 -3.69 22.88
CA LEU A 110 25.43 -4.07 24.20
C LEU A 110 24.92 -5.52 24.22
N SER A 111 24.21 -5.93 23.17
CA SER A 111 23.72 -7.31 22.99
C SER A 111 24.88 -8.30 22.90
N ALA A 112 25.86 -8.05 22.03
CA ALA A 112 27.04 -8.90 21.85
C ALA A 112 27.87 -9.00 23.14
N THR A 113 28.06 -7.87 23.84
CA THR A 113 28.78 -7.83 25.13
C THR A 113 28.03 -8.62 26.21
N GLY A 114 26.70 -8.48 26.27
CA GLY A 114 25.85 -9.25 27.18
C GLY A 114 25.91 -10.75 26.91
N LEU A 115 25.85 -11.16 25.64
CA LEU A 115 26.00 -12.57 25.23
C LEU A 115 27.37 -13.13 25.61
N PHE A 116 28.44 -12.36 25.40
CA PHE A 116 29.81 -12.76 25.72
C PHE A 116 30.02 -12.95 27.23
N LEU A 117 29.50 -12.02 28.04
CA LEU A 117 29.55 -12.10 29.51
C LEU A 117 28.72 -13.28 30.04
N ASN A 118 27.58 -13.59 29.42
CA ASN A 118 26.73 -14.72 29.80
C ASN A 118 27.09 -16.05 29.09
N ARG A 119 28.14 -16.11 28.26
CA ARG A 119 28.45 -17.32 27.47
C ARG A 119 28.62 -18.57 28.34
N LYS A 120 29.18 -18.40 29.56
CA LYS A 120 29.40 -19.50 30.52
C LYS A 120 28.11 -19.99 31.19
N ARG A 121 27.05 -19.17 31.22
CA ARG A 121 25.73 -19.53 31.76
C ARG A 121 24.85 -20.21 30.71
N ILE A 122 24.96 -19.78 29.45
CA ILE A 122 24.16 -20.32 28.33
C ILE A 122 24.60 -21.75 27.99
N THR A 123 25.91 -22.05 27.91
CA THR A 123 26.38 -23.43 27.64
C THR A 123 26.04 -24.42 28.75
N ALA A 124 25.95 -23.97 30.01
CA ALA A 124 25.53 -24.83 31.12
C ALA A 124 24.04 -25.21 31.04
N ALA A 125 23.19 -24.33 30.50
CA ALA A 125 21.75 -24.55 30.41
C ALA A 125 21.34 -25.53 29.28
N PHE A 126 22.15 -25.66 28.23
CA PHE A 126 21.87 -26.54 27.08
C PHE A 126 22.68 -27.84 27.06
N ALA A 127 23.59 -28.04 28.01
CA ALA A 127 24.36 -29.28 28.15
C ALA A 127 23.51 -30.58 28.14
N PRO A 128 22.32 -30.65 28.77
CA PRO A 128 21.50 -31.88 28.72
C PRO A 128 20.75 -32.08 27.40
N TYR A 129 20.65 -31.07 26.51
CA TYR A 129 19.92 -31.18 25.24
C TYR A 129 20.77 -31.74 24.09
N PHE A 130 22.11 -31.67 24.19
CA PHE A 130 23.03 -32.18 23.16
C PHE A 130 23.68 -33.52 23.53
N SER A 131 23.37 -34.07 24.71
CA SER A 131 23.74 -35.44 25.06
C SER A 131 22.75 -36.41 24.43
N HIS A 132 22.99 -36.80 23.19
CA HIS A 132 22.33 -37.98 22.62
C HIS A 132 22.89 -39.23 23.32
N GLU A 133 22.33 -39.60 24.46
CA GLU A 133 22.30 -41.02 24.80
C GLU A 133 21.45 -41.72 23.72
N PRO A 134 22.00 -42.70 23.00
CA PRO A 134 21.22 -43.42 22.01
C PRO A 134 20.10 -44.18 22.74
N VAL A 135 18.86 -43.74 22.53
CA VAL A 135 17.68 -44.44 23.02
C VAL A 135 17.67 -45.83 22.37
N PRO A 136 17.59 -46.93 23.15
CA PRO A 136 17.56 -48.26 22.57
C PRO A 136 16.31 -48.37 21.69
N ILE A 137 16.52 -48.63 20.40
CA ILE A 137 15.45 -48.89 19.44
C ILE A 137 14.79 -50.20 19.86
N VAL A 138 13.66 -50.11 20.56
CA VAL A 138 12.80 -51.25 20.83
C VAL A 138 12.24 -51.70 19.49
N ARG A 139 12.66 -52.89 19.03
CA ARG A 139 12.06 -53.55 17.86
C ARG A 139 10.57 -53.75 18.17
N THR A 140 9.71 -53.07 17.43
CA THR A 140 8.27 -53.32 17.44
C THR A 140 8.02 -54.74 16.96
N ALA A 141 7.32 -55.53 17.80
CA ALA A 141 6.81 -56.85 17.43
C ALA A 141 5.84 -56.73 16.22
N PRO A 142 5.67 -57.79 15.41
CA PRO A 142 4.76 -57.76 14.27
C PRO A 142 3.34 -57.39 14.71
N ILE A 143 2.75 -56.44 13.99
CA ILE A 143 1.45 -55.85 14.26
C ILE A 143 0.37 -56.94 14.13
N GLN A 144 -0.24 -57.33 15.25
CA GLN A 144 -1.52 -58.04 15.24
C GLN A 144 -2.61 -57.06 14.78
N PRO A 145 -3.50 -57.45 13.86
CA PRO A 145 -4.64 -56.61 13.48
C PRO A 145 -5.50 -56.38 14.72
N ALA A 146 -5.65 -55.10 15.09
CA ALA A 146 -6.51 -54.69 16.18
C ALA A 146 -7.99 -55.02 15.86
N PRO A 147 -8.81 -55.36 16.88
CA PRO A 147 -10.26 -55.46 16.70
C PRO A 147 -10.84 -54.16 16.12
N PRO A 148 -11.91 -54.21 15.32
CA PRO A 148 -12.53 -53.00 14.80
C PRO A 148 -12.96 -52.10 15.95
N ALA A 149 -12.52 -50.84 15.92
CA ALA A 149 -12.89 -49.83 16.89
C ALA A 149 -14.42 -49.64 16.87
N PRO A 150 -15.07 -49.45 18.03
CA PRO A 150 -16.49 -49.11 18.08
C PRO A 150 -16.74 -47.83 17.28
N GLN A 151 -17.74 -47.87 16.41
CA GLN A 151 -18.23 -46.70 15.68
C GLN A 151 -18.58 -45.59 16.68
N PRO A 152 -18.36 -44.30 16.35
CA PRO A 152 -18.74 -43.22 17.23
C PRO A 152 -20.24 -43.26 17.49
N GLU A 153 -20.64 -43.65 18.71
CA GLU A 153 -21.97 -43.37 19.21
C GLU A 153 -22.17 -41.85 19.16
N ALA A 154 -23.28 -41.43 18.56
CA ALA A 154 -23.67 -40.05 18.48
C ALA A 154 -23.77 -39.48 19.91
N VAL A 155 -22.78 -38.68 20.28
CA VAL A 155 -22.81 -37.88 21.51
C VAL A 155 -24.01 -36.93 21.37
N PRO A 156 -24.93 -36.86 22.35
CA PRO A 156 -26.02 -35.91 22.30
C PRO A 156 -25.41 -34.52 22.20
N SER A 157 -25.71 -33.82 21.10
CA SER A 157 -25.29 -32.44 20.92
C SER A 157 -25.95 -31.62 22.03
N LEU A 158 -25.17 -31.16 23.01
CA LEU A 158 -25.62 -30.11 23.92
C LEU A 158 -26.22 -28.97 23.07
N PRO A 159 -27.30 -28.30 23.51
CA PRO A 159 -27.92 -27.24 22.73
C PRO A 159 -26.85 -26.22 22.36
N GLN A 160 -26.49 -26.20 21.08
CA GLN A 160 -25.60 -25.19 20.53
C GLN A 160 -26.29 -23.87 20.77
N ARG A 161 -25.73 -23.05 21.66
CA ARG A 161 -26.15 -21.66 21.78
C ARG A 161 -26.00 -21.07 20.37
N PRO A 162 -27.04 -20.46 19.78
CA PRO A 162 -26.89 -19.83 18.48
C PRO A 162 -25.68 -18.90 18.55
N PRO A 163 -24.82 -18.86 17.51
CA PRO A 163 -23.73 -17.90 17.47
C PRO A 163 -24.31 -16.52 17.80
N PRO A 164 -23.63 -15.70 18.63
CA PRO A 164 -24.15 -14.39 18.97
C PRO A 164 -24.48 -13.68 17.66
N THR A 165 -25.76 -13.36 17.45
CA THR A 165 -26.19 -12.53 16.33
C THR A 165 -25.31 -11.29 16.37
N PRO A 166 -24.42 -11.08 15.38
CA PRO A 166 -23.62 -9.87 15.31
C PRO A 166 -24.60 -8.69 15.37
N PRO A 167 -24.29 -7.63 16.14
CA PRO A 167 -25.20 -6.51 16.28
C PRO A 167 -25.58 -6.04 14.88
N GLU A 168 -26.88 -5.90 14.68
CA GLU A 168 -27.50 -5.31 13.49
C GLU A 168 -26.99 -3.88 13.33
N ALA A 169 -25.77 -3.76 12.83
CA ALA A 169 -25.16 -2.51 12.45
C ALA A 169 -25.76 -2.17 11.09
N ALA A 170 -26.56 -1.10 11.05
CA ALA A 170 -26.98 -0.45 9.84
C ALA A 170 -25.74 -0.01 9.04
N GLY A 171 -25.21 -0.92 8.22
CA GLY A 171 -23.94 -0.77 7.52
C GLY A 171 -23.96 -1.53 6.21
N LEU A 172 -23.11 -1.11 5.28
CA LEU A 172 -22.97 -1.76 3.98
C LEU A 172 -22.38 -3.17 4.19
N ARG A 173 -23.03 -4.18 3.62
CA ARG A 173 -22.52 -5.56 3.56
C ARG A 173 -21.95 -5.83 2.17
N LEU A 174 -20.66 -6.13 2.12
CA LEU A 174 -19.93 -6.46 0.92
C LEU A 174 -19.64 -7.97 0.91
N GLU A 175 -20.04 -8.67 -0.13
CA GLU A 175 -19.72 -10.07 -0.33
C GLU A 175 -18.94 -10.22 -1.63
N ILE A 176 -17.78 -10.85 -1.55
CA ILE A 176 -16.85 -11.03 -2.66
C ILE A 176 -16.76 -12.53 -2.92
N THR A 177 -17.11 -12.93 -4.14
CA THR A 177 -17.03 -14.32 -4.61
C THR A 177 -15.98 -14.40 -5.71
N ALA A 178 -14.89 -15.12 -5.45
CA ALA A 178 -13.85 -15.33 -6.45
C ALA A 178 -14.28 -16.43 -7.42
N SER A 179 -14.34 -16.16 -8.72
CA SER A 179 -14.49 -17.19 -9.75
C SER A 179 -13.13 -17.71 -10.21
N GLU A 180 -12.08 -16.89 -10.09
CA GLU A 180 -10.69 -17.22 -10.36
C GLU A 180 -9.79 -16.74 -9.21
N GLU A 181 -8.51 -17.12 -9.23
CA GLU A 181 -7.54 -16.59 -8.26
C GLU A 181 -7.49 -15.06 -8.37
N CYS A 182 -7.81 -14.37 -7.28
CA CYS A 182 -7.80 -12.92 -7.23
C CYS A 182 -7.25 -12.40 -5.92
N TRP A 183 -6.22 -11.56 -6.02
CA TRP A 183 -5.76 -10.76 -4.91
C TRP A 183 -6.76 -9.67 -4.57
N ILE A 184 -7.19 -9.59 -3.31
CA ILE A 184 -8.09 -8.56 -2.82
C ILE A 184 -7.45 -7.79 -1.65
N SER A 185 -7.67 -6.48 -1.62
CA SER A 185 -7.36 -5.61 -0.49
C SER A 185 -8.61 -4.83 -0.13
N VAL A 186 -9.16 -5.08 1.05
CA VAL A 186 -10.38 -4.45 1.56
C VAL A 186 -10.02 -3.57 2.74
N ASP A 187 -10.39 -2.30 2.67
CA ASP A 187 -10.34 -1.34 3.77
C ASP A 187 -11.78 -0.93 4.13
N ARG A 188 -12.10 -0.87 5.42
CA ARG A 188 -13.41 -0.51 5.98
C ARG A 188 -13.29 0.78 6.77
N ASP A 189 -14.05 1.81 6.41
CA ASP A 189 -14.08 3.08 7.14
C ASP A 189 -12.67 3.70 7.35
N GLY A 190 -11.76 3.49 6.40
CA GLY A 190 -10.36 3.93 6.46
C GLY A 190 -9.42 3.03 7.27
N THR A 191 -9.92 1.96 7.90
CA THR A 191 -9.14 0.95 8.59
C THR A 191 -8.95 -0.28 7.72
N ARG A 192 -7.70 -0.71 7.51
CA ARG A 192 -7.40 -1.89 6.69
C ARG A 192 -8.03 -3.15 7.28
N ALA A 193 -8.90 -3.80 6.51
CA ALA A 193 -9.71 -4.92 6.98
C ALA A 193 -9.10 -6.27 6.63
N LEU A 194 -8.71 -6.47 5.36
CA LEU A 194 -8.11 -7.72 4.91
C LEU A 194 -7.29 -7.53 3.63
N ARG A 195 -6.18 -8.25 3.53
CA ARG A 195 -5.45 -8.43 2.27
C ARG A 195 -5.17 -9.91 2.11
N LYS A 196 -5.77 -10.53 1.10
CA LYS A 196 -5.67 -11.97 0.85
C LYS A 196 -5.84 -12.26 -0.63
N THR A 197 -5.19 -13.31 -1.11
CA THR A 197 -5.52 -13.91 -2.40
C THR A 197 -6.65 -14.92 -2.19
N LEU A 198 -7.79 -14.69 -2.82
CA LEU A 198 -8.91 -15.62 -2.80
C LEU A 198 -8.68 -16.73 -3.82
N GLU A 199 -9.00 -17.96 -3.43
CA GLU A 199 -9.02 -19.10 -4.35
C GLU A 199 -10.35 -19.18 -5.13
N PRO A 200 -10.39 -19.85 -6.30
CA PRO A 200 -11.63 -20.04 -7.05
C PRO A 200 -12.73 -20.70 -6.21
N GLY A 201 -13.91 -20.08 -6.16
CA GLY A 201 -15.05 -20.52 -5.34
C GLY A 201 -15.04 -20.01 -3.90
N GLU A 202 -13.98 -19.32 -3.47
CA GLU A 202 -13.90 -18.75 -2.12
C GLU A 202 -14.81 -17.51 -2.01
N VAL A 203 -15.59 -17.48 -0.93
CA VAL A 203 -16.53 -16.37 -0.63
C VAL A 203 -16.07 -15.67 0.64
N GLN A 204 -15.89 -14.36 0.55
CA GLN A 204 -15.49 -13.53 1.67
C GLN A 204 -16.51 -12.39 1.88
N SER A 205 -17.09 -12.32 3.07
CA SER A 205 -18.03 -11.27 3.45
C SER A 205 -17.39 -10.26 4.41
N PHE A 206 -17.72 -8.99 4.22
CA PHE A 206 -17.32 -7.86 5.05
C PHE A 206 -18.50 -6.94 5.34
N GLU A 207 -18.46 -6.28 6.49
CA GLU A 207 -19.47 -5.31 6.92
C GLU A 207 -18.74 -4.02 7.37
N ALA A 208 -19.21 -2.86 6.91
CA ALA A 208 -18.68 -1.53 7.22
C ALA A 208 -19.81 -0.54 7.50
N ALA A 209 -19.56 0.52 8.26
CA ALA A 209 -20.59 1.48 8.64
C ALA A 209 -20.88 2.51 7.54
N GLU A 210 -19.84 3.07 6.92
CA GLU A 210 -19.99 4.22 6.01
C GLU A 210 -19.39 3.96 4.63
N ARG A 211 -18.22 3.31 4.54
CA ARG A 211 -17.53 3.12 3.24
C ARG A 211 -16.61 1.90 3.17
N PHE A 212 -16.47 1.37 1.97
CA PHE A 212 -15.42 0.42 1.60
C PHE A 212 -14.45 1.02 0.60
N SER A 213 -13.17 0.71 0.74
CA SER A 213 -12.17 0.87 -0.32
C SER A 213 -11.65 -0.52 -0.67
N LEU A 214 -11.91 -0.95 -1.90
CA LEU A 214 -11.56 -2.26 -2.42
C LEU A 214 -10.54 -2.12 -3.55
N ILE A 215 -9.51 -2.96 -3.54
CA ILE A 215 -8.61 -3.15 -4.67
C ILE A 215 -8.67 -4.61 -5.07
N LEU A 216 -9.05 -4.87 -6.32
CA LEU A 216 -9.11 -6.20 -6.93
C LEU A 216 -7.95 -6.31 -7.91
N GLY A 217 -7.16 -7.38 -7.84
CA GLY A 217 -6.04 -7.64 -8.74
C GLY A 217 -6.43 -8.31 -10.06
N ASN A 218 -7.54 -9.07 -10.05
CA ASN A 218 -8.16 -9.70 -11.22
C ASN A 218 -9.66 -9.39 -11.19
N ALA A 219 -10.03 -8.15 -11.53
CA ALA A 219 -11.40 -7.65 -11.38
C ALA A 219 -12.43 -8.40 -12.26
N GLY A 220 -12.01 -9.01 -13.37
CA GLY A 220 -12.87 -9.86 -14.21
C GLY A 220 -13.14 -11.24 -13.62
N GLY A 221 -12.28 -11.74 -12.73
CA GLY A 221 -12.40 -13.05 -12.09
C GLY A 221 -13.09 -13.02 -10.72
N VAL A 222 -13.80 -11.93 -10.38
CA VAL A 222 -14.46 -11.76 -9.08
C VAL A 222 -15.85 -11.16 -9.25
N GLY A 223 -16.83 -11.83 -8.64
CA GLY A 223 -18.18 -11.30 -8.45
C GLY A 223 -18.25 -10.53 -7.13
N VAL A 224 -18.87 -9.36 -7.14
CA VAL A 224 -19.10 -8.56 -5.94
C VAL A 224 -20.60 -8.36 -5.75
N ARG A 225 -21.06 -8.50 -4.51
CA ARG A 225 -22.45 -8.26 -4.12
C ARG A 225 -22.46 -7.26 -2.97
N ILE A 226 -23.32 -6.25 -3.06
CA ILE A 226 -23.46 -5.24 -2.01
C ILE A 226 -24.91 -5.27 -1.51
N ASN A 227 -25.09 -5.44 -0.20
CA ASN A 227 -26.40 -5.58 0.44
C ASN A 227 -27.27 -6.66 -0.21
N GLY A 228 -26.65 -7.76 -0.65
CA GLY A 228 -27.30 -8.89 -1.31
C GLY A 228 -27.56 -8.72 -2.82
N LYS A 229 -27.40 -7.50 -3.36
CA LYS A 229 -27.57 -7.22 -4.80
C LYS A 229 -26.25 -7.44 -5.55
N PRO A 230 -26.22 -8.24 -6.62
CA PRO A 230 -25.02 -8.38 -7.44
C PRO A 230 -24.68 -7.04 -8.09
N THR A 231 -23.40 -6.68 -8.13
CA THR A 231 -22.92 -5.54 -8.92
C THR A 231 -22.49 -6.03 -10.30
N ARG A 232 -22.35 -5.08 -11.24
CA ARG A 232 -21.69 -5.35 -12.52
C ARG A 232 -20.28 -5.93 -12.33
N THR A 233 -19.78 -6.63 -13.34
CA THR A 233 -18.37 -7.01 -13.39
C THR A 233 -17.51 -5.75 -13.35
N LEU A 234 -16.55 -5.72 -12.44
CA LEU A 234 -15.87 -4.49 -12.06
C LEU A 234 -14.63 -4.20 -12.93
N GLY A 235 -14.26 -5.09 -13.84
CA GLY A 235 -13.18 -4.90 -14.80
C GLY A 235 -13.00 -6.10 -15.72
N THR A 236 -11.94 -6.08 -16.51
CA THR A 236 -11.55 -7.18 -17.38
C THR A 236 -10.66 -8.21 -16.65
N PRO A 237 -10.55 -9.46 -17.14
CA PRO A 237 -9.66 -10.45 -16.54
C PRO A 237 -8.21 -9.96 -16.47
N GLY A 238 -7.58 -10.08 -15.31
CA GLY A 238 -6.21 -9.61 -15.04
C GLY A 238 -6.07 -8.10 -14.79
N GLU A 239 -7.15 -7.34 -14.83
CA GLU A 239 -7.14 -5.90 -14.59
C GLU A 239 -7.19 -5.58 -13.09
N VAL A 240 -6.34 -4.64 -12.66
CA VAL A 240 -6.33 -4.14 -11.28
C VAL A 240 -7.28 -2.95 -11.16
N VAL A 241 -8.37 -3.10 -10.41
CA VAL A 241 -9.39 -2.05 -10.25
C VAL A 241 -9.48 -1.63 -8.79
N LYS A 242 -9.36 -0.32 -8.54
CA LYS A 242 -9.62 0.30 -7.24
C LYS A 242 -11.01 0.92 -7.23
N ILE A 243 -11.81 0.58 -6.23
CA ILE A 243 -13.22 0.96 -6.13
C ILE A 243 -13.46 1.47 -4.72
N GLU A 244 -14.11 2.61 -4.63
CA GLU A 244 -14.60 3.16 -3.38
C GLU A 244 -16.13 3.03 -3.39
N ILE A 245 -16.67 2.37 -2.38
CA ILE A 245 -18.11 2.13 -2.21
C ILE A 245 -18.55 2.99 -1.03
N ASP A 246 -19.26 4.07 -1.32
CA ASP A 246 -19.96 4.93 -0.37
C ASP A 246 -21.47 4.93 -0.68
N GLU A 247 -22.31 5.56 0.16
CA GLU A 247 -23.77 5.56 -0.02
C GLU A 247 -24.21 6.14 -1.38
N THR A 248 -23.44 7.07 -1.95
CA THR A 248 -23.68 7.68 -3.26
C THR A 248 -23.32 6.73 -4.41
N SER A 249 -22.09 6.18 -4.41
CA SER A 249 -21.61 5.27 -5.46
C SER A 249 -22.30 3.91 -5.42
N LEU A 250 -22.86 3.53 -4.27
CA LEU A 250 -23.71 2.34 -4.14
C LEU A 250 -24.88 2.36 -5.13
N ARG A 251 -25.52 3.53 -5.32
CA ARG A 251 -26.65 3.66 -6.24
C ARG A 251 -26.21 3.46 -7.68
N ASP A 252 -25.10 4.07 -8.08
CA ASP A 252 -24.59 3.98 -9.44
C ASP A 252 -24.09 2.56 -9.80
N LEU A 253 -23.55 1.84 -8.82
CA LEU A 253 -23.09 0.46 -9.00
C LEU A 253 -24.22 -0.58 -9.05
N ILE A 254 -25.39 -0.27 -8.49
CA ILE A 254 -26.55 -1.16 -8.41
C ILE A 254 -27.63 -0.80 -9.45
N ALA A 255 -27.74 0.47 -9.89
CA ALA A 255 -28.88 0.97 -10.66
C ALA A 255 -28.73 0.89 -12.20
N GLN A 256 -27.60 0.45 -12.76
CA GLN A 256 -27.39 0.41 -14.22
C GLN A 256 -27.94 -0.85 -14.92
N GLU A 257 -29.05 -1.42 -14.44
CA GLU A 257 -29.73 -2.52 -15.12
C GLU A 257 -31.24 -2.25 -15.20
N THR A 258 -31.60 -1.19 -15.91
CA THR A 258 -32.92 -1.04 -16.56
C THR A 258 -32.77 -0.11 -17.76
N ASP A 259 -32.39 -0.66 -18.90
CA ASP A 259 -33.07 -0.44 -20.19
C ASP A 259 -32.71 -1.58 -21.16
#